data_AF-A0A0F0GFK5-F1
#
_entry.id   AF-A0A0F0GFK5-F1
#
_cell.length_a   1.000
_cell.length_b   1.000
_cell.length_c   1.000
_cell.angle_alpha   90.00
_cell.angle_beta   90.00
_cell.angle_gamma   90.00
#
_symmetry.space_group_name_H-M   'P 1'
#
loop_
_entity.id
_entity.type
_entity.pdbx_description
1 polymer ?
#
loop_
_entity_poly.entity_id
_entity_poly.type
_entity_poly.pdbx_seq_one_letter_code
_entity_poly.pdbx_strand_id
1 'polypeptide(L)'
;ALGQECVTEAAAFVPLLRGDRSEAEALTLGLARPHARGAALDWAAFFAGRGAGRVDLPTYAFQRGRYWLESGSGSATAAAVPVDAAD
;
A
#
# COMPACT_ATOMS: atom_id res chain seq x y z
N ALA A 1 -25.67 1.17 -18.52
CA ALA A 1 -24.62 1.16 -19.56
C ALA A 1 -24.46 -0.28 -19.99
N LEU A 2 -24.61 -0.58 -21.29
CA LEU A 2 -24.94 -1.93 -21.78
C LEU A 2 -24.11 -3.08 -21.21
N GLY A 3 -22.78 -2.93 -21.13
CA GLY A 3 -21.92 -4.00 -20.59
C GLY A 3 -22.10 -4.31 -19.11
N GLN A 4 -22.49 -3.32 -18.29
CA GLN A 4 -22.77 -3.53 -16.86
C GLN A 4 -24.04 -4.35 -16.62
N GLU A 5 -25.00 -4.27 -17.54
CA GLU A 5 -26.28 -4.98 -17.46
C GLU A 5 -26.13 -6.47 -17.85
N CYS A 6 -25.00 -6.85 -18.45
CA CYS A 6 -24.70 -8.23 -18.85
C CYS A 6 -24.02 -9.08 -17.77
N VAL A 7 -23.59 -8.47 -16.66
CA VAL A 7 -22.91 -9.17 -15.55
C VAL A 7 -23.75 -9.13 -14.28
N THR A 8 -23.82 -10.26 -13.60
CA THR A 8 -24.57 -10.42 -12.35
C THR A 8 -23.71 -10.22 -11.10
N GLU A 9 -22.38 -10.36 -11.24
CA GLU A 9 -21.41 -10.13 -10.20
C GLU A 9 -20.89 -8.70 -10.16
N ALA A 10 -20.39 -8.28 -9.00
CA ALA A 10 -19.83 -6.94 -8.83
C ALA A 10 -18.49 -6.81 -9.59
N ALA A 11 -18.54 -6.20 -10.78
CA ALA A 11 -17.37 -5.94 -11.62
C ALA A 11 -17.11 -4.44 -11.80
N ALA A 12 -15.83 -4.05 -11.83
CA ALA A 12 -15.42 -2.69 -12.15
C ALA A 12 -15.18 -2.54 -13.66
N PHE A 13 -15.86 -1.58 -14.27
CA PHE A 13 -15.66 -1.22 -15.68
C PHE A 13 -14.75 -0.01 -15.79
N VAL A 14 -13.66 -0.14 -16.54
CA VAL A 14 -12.64 0.90 -16.66
C VAL A 14 -12.42 1.25 -18.14
N PRO A 15 -12.74 2.48 -18.56
CA PRO A 15 -12.48 2.91 -19.92
C PRO A 15 -10.97 3.11 -20.13
N LEU A 16 -10.42 2.57 -21.22
CA LEU A 16 -9.00 2.74 -21.59
C LEU A 16 -8.78 3.85 -22.62
N LEU A 17 -9.85 4.36 -23.24
CA LEU A 17 -9.83 5.45 -24.21
C LEU A 17 -10.99 6.42 -23.94
N ARG A 18 -10.71 7.72 -24.12
CA ARG A 18 -11.69 8.80 -24.02
C ARG A 18 -11.26 9.95 -24.92
N GLY A 19 -12.20 10.55 -25.65
CA GLY A 19 -11.91 11.62 -26.60
C GLY A 19 -11.57 12.98 -25.98
N ASP A 20 -11.75 13.14 -24.66
CA ASP A 20 -11.47 14.36 -23.91
C ASP A 20 -10.04 14.42 -23.34
N ARG A 21 -9.21 13.41 -23.61
CA ARG A 21 -7.87 13.25 -23.03
C ARG A 21 -6.93 12.52 -23.98
N SER A 22 -5.63 12.59 -23.71
CA SER A 22 -4.64 11.83 -24.48
C SER A 22 -4.76 10.32 -24.23
N GLU A 23 -4.37 9.52 -25.21
CA GLU A 23 -4.37 8.04 -25.09
C GLU A 23 -3.48 7.57 -23.93
N ALA A 24 -2.30 8.18 -23.78
CA ALA A 24 -1.36 7.84 -22.71
C ALA A 24 -1.95 8.09 -21.32
N GLU A 25 -2.65 9.22 -21.15
CA GLU A 25 -3.32 9.55 -19.89
C GLU A 25 -4.51 8.63 -19.64
N ALA A 26 -5.35 8.38 -20.65
CA ALA A 26 -6.50 7.47 -20.54
C ALA A 26 -6.07 6.06 -20.11
N LEU A 27 -5.04 5.52 -20.77
CA LEU A 27 -4.51 4.20 -20.49
C LEU A 27 -3.92 4.11 -19.08
N THR A 28 -3.09 5.09 -18.69
CA THR A 28 -2.40 5.05 -17.39
C THR A 28 -3.38 5.20 -16.22
N LEU A 29 -4.38 6.08 -16.35
CA LEU A 29 -5.49 6.18 -15.38
C LEU A 29 -6.35 4.92 -15.35
N GLY A 30 -6.52 4.26 -16.50
CA GLY A 30 -7.18 2.98 -16.62
C GLY A 30 -6.49 1.89 -15.82
N LEU A 31 -5.17 1.75 -15.98
CA LEU A 31 -4.34 0.77 -15.26
C LEU A 31 -4.21 1.09 -13.76
N ALA A 32 -4.26 2.36 -13.37
CA ALA A 32 -4.20 2.76 -11.97
C ALA A 32 -5.34 2.18 -11.11
N ARG A 33 -6.54 2.02 -11.69
CA ARG A 33 -7.73 1.52 -10.97
C ARG A 33 -7.62 0.06 -10.48
N PRO A 34 -7.26 -0.93 -11.31
CA PRO A 34 -7.00 -2.28 -10.84
C PRO A 34 -5.73 -2.34 -9.98
N HIS A 35 -4.69 -1.58 -10.32
CA HIS A 35 -3.46 -1.54 -9.52
C HIS A 35 -3.71 -1.08 -8.07
N ALA A 36 -4.47 0.00 -7.86
CA ALA A 36 -4.86 0.49 -6.54
C ALA A 36 -5.73 -0.50 -5.75
N ARG A 37 -6.33 -1.50 -6.43
CA ARG A 37 -7.08 -2.61 -5.82
C ARG A 37 -6.23 -3.87 -5.64
N GLY A 38 -4.91 -3.80 -5.85
CA GLY A 38 -3.99 -4.91 -5.63
C GLY A 38 -3.80 -5.82 -6.83
N ALA A 39 -4.31 -5.48 -8.03
CA ALA A 39 -4.00 -6.26 -9.22
C ALA A 39 -2.49 -6.18 -9.54
N ALA A 40 -1.87 -7.34 -9.72
CA ALA A 40 -0.49 -7.43 -10.16
C ALA A 40 -0.41 -7.05 -11.64
N LEU A 41 0.34 -5.99 -11.93
CA LEU A 41 0.64 -5.55 -13.30
C LEU A 41 2.07 -5.93 -13.64
N ASP A 42 2.28 -6.41 -14.86
CA ASP A 42 3.62 -6.60 -15.40
C ASP A 42 4.21 -5.26 -15.86
N TRP A 43 4.88 -4.58 -14.92
CA TRP A 43 5.56 -3.32 -15.20
C TRP A 43 6.76 -3.50 -16.13
N ALA A 44 7.38 -4.68 -16.19
CA ALA A 44 8.48 -4.94 -17.11
C ALA A 44 7.96 -4.96 -18.56
N ALA A 45 6.82 -5.61 -18.82
CA ALA A 45 6.17 -5.57 -20.12
C ALA A 45 5.69 -4.15 -20.48
N PHE A 46 5.12 -3.40 -19.53
CA PHE A 46 4.64 -2.04 -19.78
C PHE A 46 5.76 -1.07 -20.23
N PHE A 47 6.97 -1.26 -19.71
CA PHE A 47 8.14 -0.43 -20.00
C PHE A 47 9.13 -1.06 -21.00
N ALA A 48 8.83 -2.24 -21.54
CA ALA A 48 9.71 -2.93 -22.48
C ALA A 48 10.06 -2.03 -23.68
N GLY A 49 11.36 -1.94 -24.00
CA GLY A 49 11.86 -1.12 -25.11
C GLY A 49 11.80 0.40 -24.91
N ARG A 50 11.33 0.89 -23.75
CA ARG A 50 11.19 2.34 -23.47
C ARG A 50 12.33 2.95 -22.65
N GLY A 51 13.36 2.16 -22.32
CA GLY A 51 14.53 2.65 -21.57
C GLY A 51 14.22 3.08 -20.12
N ALA A 52 13.11 2.63 -19.55
CA ALA A 52 12.78 2.94 -18.16
C ALA A 52 13.73 2.22 -17.20
N GLY A 53 14.26 2.96 -16.23
CA GLY A 53 15.12 2.44 -15.16
C GLY A 53 14.43 2.53 -13.80
N ARG A 54 14.92 1.75 -12.84
CA ARG A 54 14.60 1.98 -11.43
C ARG A 54 15.32 3.22 -10.95
N VAL A 55 14.63 4.05 -10.18
CA VAL A 55 15.18 5.25 -9.56
C VAL A 55 15.03 5.14 -8.06
N ASP A 56 15.97 5.73 -7.32
CA ASP A 56 15.86 5.80 -5.86
C ASP A 56 14.72 6.74 -5.50
N LEU A 57 13.81 6.24 -4.66
CA LEU A 57 12.69 7.01 -4.12
C LEU A 57 13.04 7.48 -2.71
N PRO A 58 12.51 8.63 -2.27
CA PRO A 58 12.59 9.03 -0.88
C PRO A 58 12.15 7.88 0.03
N THR A 59 12.88 7.66 1.12
CA THR A 59 12.49 6.65 2.10
C THR A 59 11.10 6.97 2.65
N TYR A 60 10.32 5.93 2.91
CA TYR A 60 8.97 6.01 3.45
C TYR A 60 8.82 7.10 4.50
N ALA A 61 7.78 7.93 4.37
CA ALA A 61 7.46 8.97 5.34
C ALA A 61 6.87 8.32 6.60
N PHE A 62 7.73 7.77 7.45
CA PHE A 62 7.32 7.10 8.69
C PHE A 62 6.42 8.03 9.51
N GLN A 63 5.24 7.53 9.86
CA GLN A 63 4.39 8.18 10.86
C GLN A 63 5.01 7.97 12.23
N ARG A 64 5.74 8.98 12.73
CA ARG A 64 6.49 8.89 13.98
C ARG A 64 5.54 8.98 15.17
N GLY A 65 5.49 7.93 15.99
CA GLY A 65 4.85 7.93 17.30
C GLY A 65 5.89 7.78 18.41
N ARG A 66 5.64 8.39 19.57
CA ARG A 66 6.47 8.21 20.76
C ARG A 66 5.95 6.99 21.52
N TYR A 67 6.65 5.86 21.42
CA TYR A 67 6.29 4.62 22.10
C TYR A 67 7.25 4.35 23.27
N TRP A 68 7.12 5.14 24.33
CA TRP A 68 7.86 4.91 25.59
C TRP A 68 6.90 4.42 26.68
N LEU A 69 7.37 3.53 27.55
CA LEU A 69 6.66 3.21 28.79
C LEU A 69 6.65 4.44 29.69
N GLU A 70 5.46 4.94 29.99
CA GLU A 70 5.31 5.99 31.01
C GLU A 70 5.52 5.35 32.37
N SER A 71 6.56 5.82 33.09
CA SER A 71 6.75 5.45 34.49
C SER A 71 5.57 6.00 35.28
N GLY A 72 4.54 5.17 35.50
CA GLY A 72 3.45 5.53 36.37
C GLY A 72 4.01 5.90 37.74
N SER A 73 3.60 7.02 38.31
CA SER A 73 3.85 7.37 39.72
C SER A 73 3.02 6.47 40.66
N GLY A 74 2.90 5.18 40.33
CA GLY A 74 2.45 4.15 41.24
C GLY A 74 3.68 3.65 41.96
N SER A 75 3.73 3.85 43.28
CA SER A 75 4.65 3.16 44.17
C SER A 75 4.46 1.66 43.98
N ALA A 76 5.17 1.07 43.02
CA ALA A 76 5.39 -0.35 42.97
C ALA A 76 6.30 -0.67 44.15
N THR A 77 5.70 -1.04 45.28
CA THR A 77 6.44 -1.79 46.29
C THR A 77 6.86 -3.10 45.62
N ALA A 78 8.08 -3.10 45.09
CA ALA A 78 8.75 -4.32 44.71
C ALA A 78 9.01 -5.06 46.03
N ALA A 79 8.07 -5.90 46.44
CA ALA A 79 8.36 -6.92 47.44
C ALA A 79 9.51 -7.75 46.86
N ALA A 80 10.70 -7.58 47.45
CA ALA A 80 11.88 -8.34 47.09
C ALA A 80 11.52 -9.83 47.23
N VAL A 81 11.51 -10.55 46.11
CA VAL A 81 11.45 -12.01 46.10
C VAL A 81 12.86 -12.47 46.45
N PRO A 82 13.10 -13.10 47.62
CA PRO A 82 14.41 -13.66 47.92
C PRO A 82 14.66 -14.79 46.92
N VAL A 83 15.70 -14.61 46.09
CA VAL A 83 16.23 -15.69 45.26
C VAL A 83 17.09 -16.56 46.18
N ASP A 84 16.60 -17.75 46.48
CA ASP A 84 17.37 -18.74 47.23
C ASP A 84 18.60 -19.10 46.40
N ALA A 85 19.78 -18.94 47.00
CA ALA A 85 21.03 -19.36 46.39
C ALA A 85 21.08 -20.89 46.46
N ALA A 86 21.03 -21.55 45.30
CA ALA A 86 21.29 -22.97 45.19
C ALA A 86 22.81 -23.22 45.19
N ASP A 87 23.27 -24.04 46.14
CA ASP A 87 24.55 -24.77 46.10
C ASP A 87 24.57 -25.82 44.96
#